data_AF-A0A3R7MP17-F1
#
_entry.id   AF-A0A3R7MP17-F1
#
_cell.length_a   1.000
_cell.length_b   1.000
_cell.length_c   1.000
_cell.angle_alpha   90.00
_cell.angle_beta   90.00
_cell.angle_gamma   90.00
#
_symmetry.space_group_name_H-M   'P 1'
#
loop_
_entity.id
_entity.type
_entity.pdbx_description
1 polymer ?
#
loop_
_entity_poly.entity_id
_entity_poly.type
_entity_poly.pdbx_seq_one_letter_code
_entity_poly.pdbx_strand_id
1 'polypeptide(L)'
;MSSHTLALSRQTSAGVRAGNRHEKILQFGDGGEQVREAAPGSGNSLLEGRTLRVAAEEWVPHIAVREDRGGNISISGPMANLLHALSSALGFSYTLVRPPDGAWGIPTEAGDWNGMIGMVKRNPPPPLTSGHVVSLVEADLALGPFGLTYSRSRVVDFSSPILIDYYRILTKRPRSEPNPKGFLTPFRWHVWIGLVLSVGVIGAVLFGVRKAAHTFFGGEEMHASKNASLPQHLWATYGALISQPYTWLSRSWSGRVVVGMWSLAALIVARSYSSALTSMLAVRTVPVKYNYLRQVIGDPDIHLIFEKATALVEHMSTVQEGVYKDLANTIQQDRAHFLASSKLYDAAYTDVRNRQFALLVEDTTCRKVFSDDFTKYGRCDFYIGKERYWPLVFCLIGRKGMPIMQAINSRIERLVSHDLYFKWLEDELPNATACLKASTKITVNEAYDLTGLWGVFVLFLGGLVVASLVLMTEVCVAVVADWM
;
A
#
# COMPACT_ATOMS: atom_id res chain seq x y z
N MET A 1 -40.61 -9.14 -47.93
CA MET A 1 -40.66 -7.80 -48.58
C MET A 1 -39.61 -6.92 -47.92
N SER A 2 -38.57 -6.58 -48.67
CA SER A 2 -37.54 -5.52 -48.48
C SER A 2 -36.91 -5.39 -47.08
N SER A 3 -35.75 -5.98 -46.73
CA SER A 3 -34.39 -5.92 -47.32
C SER A 3 -33.75 -4.52 -47.31
N HIS A 4 -32.96 -4.22 -46.28
CA HIS A 4 -31.73 -3.42 -46.43
C HIS A 4 -30.64 -3.97 -45.53
N THR A 5 -29.75 -4.71 -46.19
CA THR A 5 -28.49 -5.27 -45.70
C THR A 5 -27.40 -4.23 -45.94
N LEU A 6 -26.59 -3.88 -44.93
CA LEU A 6 -25.35 -3.15 -45.14
C LEU A 6 -24.17 -4.01 -44.69
N ALA A 7 -23.21 -4.10 -45.60
CA ALA A 7 -22.21 -5.11 -45.72
C ALA A 7 -20.96 -4.82 -44.89
N LEU A 8 -20.40 -5.91 -44.36
CA LEU A 8 -19.01 -6.05 -43.92
C LEU A 8 -18.05 -5.81 -45.10
N SER A 9 -17.02 -4.98 -44.88
CA SER A 9 -15.78 -5.06 -45.66
C SER A 9 -14.64 -5.58 -44.77
N ARG A 10 -14.17 -6.77 -45.15
CA ARG A 10 -12.86 -7.31 -44.78
C ARG A 10 -11.79 -6.52 -45.51
N GLN A 11 -10.72 -6.13 -44.82
CA GLN A 11 -9.41 -6.01 -45.45
C GLN A 11 -8.42 -6.94 -44.74
N THR A 12 -7.72 -7.67 -45.58
CA THR A 12 -6.84 -8.80 -45.35
C THR A 12 -5.41 -8.40 -45.00
N SER A 13 -4.75 -9.34 -44.33
CA SER A 13 -3.32 -9.53 -44.11
C SER A 13 -2.32 -8.93 -45.11
N ALA A 14 -1.28 -8.28 -44.57
CA ALA A 14 0.11 -8.29 -45.01
C ALA A 14 0.92 -7.57 -43.90
N GLY A 15 2.12 -7.93 -43.45
CA GLY A 15 3.09 -8.94 -43.80
C GLY A 15 4.26 -8.68 -42.86
N VAL A 16 4.78 -9.73 -42.22
CA VAL A 16 5.99 -9.67 -41.40
C VAL A 16 7.17 -9.32 -42.33
N ARG A 17 7.89 -8.24 -42.03
CA ARG A 17 9.21 -7.98 -42.62
C ARG A 17 10.15 -7.42 -41.58
N ALA A 18 11.11 -8.26 -41.20
CA ALA A 18 12.31 -7.87 -40.47
C ALA A 18 13.07 -6.81 -41.27
N GLY A 19 13.48 -5.74 -40.58
CA GLY A 19 14.28 -4.66 -41.14
C GLY A 19 15.32 -4.21 -40.14
N ASN A 20 16.56 -4.69 -40.33
CA ASN A 20 17.77 -4.20 -39.69
C ASN A 20 17.81 -2.67 -39.68
N ARG A 21 17.93 -2.05 -38.50
CA ARG A 21 18.28 -0.63 -38.40
C ARG A 21 19.70 -0.53 -37.88
N HIS A 22 20.60 -0.28 -38.82
CA HIS A 22 21.99 0.11 -38.61
C HIS A 22 22.08 1.35 -37.71
N GLU A 23 23.14 1.35 -36.91
CA GLU A 23 23.70 2.51 -36.21
C GLU A 23 23.77 3.72 -37.16
N LYS A 24 23.19 4.84 -36.74
CA LYS A 24 23.49 6.15 -37.31
C LYS A 24 24.26 6.95 -36.26
N ILE A 25 25.58 6.90 -36.43
CA ILE A 25 26.54 7.85 -35.88
C ILE A 25 26.12 9.24 -36.39
N LEU A 26 25.77 10.14 -35.49
CA LEU A 26 25.53 11.55 -35.80
C LEU A 26 26.90 12.23 -35.96
N GLN A 27 27.33 12.39 -37.21
CA GLN A 27 28.38 13.35 -37.56
C GLN A 27 27.77 14.75 -37.58
N PHE A 28 28.28 15.64 -36.72
CA PHE A 28 27.99 17.06 -36.79
C PHE A 28 28.81 17.69 -37.92
N GLY A 29 28.11 18.32 -38.86
CA GLY A 29 28.69 19.10 -39.95
C GLY A 29 29.14 20.47 -39.46
N ASP A 30 30.30 20.88 -39.98
CA ASP A 30 30.96 22.17 -39.77
C ASP A 30 30.13 23.29 -40.43
N GLY A 31 29.63 24.20 -39.62
CA GLY A 31 28.80 25.34 -40.02
C GLY A 31 29.09 26.48 -39.06
N GLY A 32 30.03 27.34 -39.45
CA GLY A 32 30.49 28.46 -38.65
C GLY A 32 29.39 29.48 -38.40
N GLU A 33 29.01 29.60 -37.13
CA GLU A 33 28.30 30.76 -36.61
C GLU A 33 29.02 31.19 -35.32
N GLN A 34 29.72 32.31 -35.39
CA GLN A 34 30.51 32.87 -34.29
C GLN A 34 29.59 33.27 -33.14
N VAL A 35 29.39 32.37 -32.19
CA VAL A 35 28.90 32.71 -30.86
C VAL A 35 30.06 33.36 -30.12
N ARG A 36 29.92 34.66 -29.86
CA ARG A 36 30.85 35.45 -29.05
C ARG A 36 31.14 34.74 -27.73
N GLU A 37 32.41 34.39 -27.58
CA GLU A 37 33.03 33.84 -26.39
C GLU A 37 32.78 34.78 -25.21
N ALA A 38 31.97 34.33 -24.25
CA ALA A 38 31.89 34.97 -22.95
C ALA A 38 33.24 34.76 -22.23
N ALA A 39 33.80 35.84 -21.71
CA ALA A 39 35.12 35.91 -21.09
C ALA A 39 35.42 34.74 -20.13
N PRO A 40 36.67 34.24 -20.09
CA PRO A 40 37.07 33.11 -19.25
C PRO A 40 37.13 33.55 -17.78
N GLY A 41 36.02 33.35 -17.07
CA GLY A 41 36.01 33.42 -15.61
C GLY A 41 36.70 32.21 -15.00
N SER A 42 38.02 32.30 -14.76
CA SER A 42 38.84 31.76 -13.66
C SER A 42 38.40 30.51 -12.85
N GLY A 43 37.68 29.55 -13.42
CA GLY A 43 37.15 28.38 -12.68
C GLY A 43 37.57 27.00 -13.21
N ASN A 44 38.04 26.90 -14.46
CA ASN A 44 38.28 25.60 -15.10
C ASN A 44 39.65 24.98 -14.76
N SER A 45 40.61 25.72 -14.20
CA SER A 45 41.98 25.22 -13.97
C SER A 45 42.21 24.56 -12.60
N LEU A 46 41.19 24.50 -11.73
CA LEU A 46 41.39 24.09 -10.33
C LEU A 46 41.45 22.55 -10.14
N LEU A 47 41.03 21.78 -11.14
CA LEU A 47 40.68 20.36 -11.00
C LEU A 47 41.21 19.43 -12.08
N GLU A 48 41.71 19.96 -13.20
CA GLU A 48 42.26 19.14 -14.27
C GLU A 48 43.36 18.23 -13.72
N GLY A 49 43.13 16.92 -13.82
CA GLY A 49 44.08 15.89 -13.39
C GLY A 49 44.07 15.53 -11.90
N ARG A 50 43.18 16.09 -11.06
CA ARG A 50 43.04 15.65 -9.66
C ARG A 50 42.18 14.39 -9.57
N THR A 51 42.57 13.47 -8.68
CA THR A 51 41.77 12.27 -8.36
C THR A 51 41.12 12.45 -6.99
N LEU A 52 39.79 12.47 -6.94
CA LEU A 52 39.00 12.59 -5.71
C LEU A 52 38.60 11.21 -5.18
N ARG A 53 38.64 11.03 -3.85
CA ARG A 53 38.06 9.84 -3.20
C ARG A 53 36.58 10.10 -2.91
N VAL A 54 35.69 9.31 -3.49
CA VAL A 54 34.24 9.46 -3.36
C VAL A 54 33.66 8.31 -2.55
N ALA A 55 33.13 8.61 -1.38
CA ALA A 55 32.39 7.65 -0.58
C ALA A 55 31.00 7.39 -1.18
N ALA A 56 30.58 6.14 -1.29
CA ALA A 56 29.26 5.76 -1.79
C ALA A 56 28.72 4.52 -1.06
N GLU A 57 27.41 4.50 -0.80
CA GLU A 57 26.68 3.37 -0.23
C GLU A 57 25.36 3.17 -0.99
N GLU A 58 24.81 1.97 -0.94
CA GLU A 58 23.60 1.61 -1.68
C GLU A 58 22.36 2.34 -1.17
N TRP A 59 21.60 2.93 -2.09
CA TRP A 59 20.29 3.54 -1.84
C TRP A 59 19.45 3.51 -3.12
N VAL A 60 18.78 2.40 -3.36
CA VAL A 60 17.98 2.15 -4.56
C VAL A 60 16.71 3.00 -4.53
N PRO A 61 16.33 3.72 -5.61
CA PRO A 61 16.89 3.70 -6.97
C PRO A 61 18.02 4.71 -7.25
N HIS A 62 18.40 5.57 -6.30
CA HIS A 62 19.35 6.67 -6.53
C HIS A 62 20.77 6.20 -6.83
N ILE A 63 21.24 5.18 -6.11
CA ILE A 63 22.55 4.59 -6.29
C ILE A 63 22.50 3.11 -5.95
N ALA A 64 22.91 2.25 -6.87
CA ALA A 64 23.17 0.86 -6.61
C ALA A 64 24.69 0.65 -6.57
N VAL A 65 25.18 -0.07 -5.57
CA VAL A 65 26.60 -0.30 -5.36
C VAL A 65 26.87 -1.79 -5.52
N ARG A 66 27.79 -2.14 -6.42
CA ARG A 66 28.22 -3.53 -6.64
C ARG A 66 29.70 -3.66 -6.38
N GLU A 67 30.05 -4.68 -5.61
CA GLU A 67 31.43 -5.01 -5.28
C GLU A 67 31.81 -6.32 -5.98
N ASP A 68 32.81 -6.24 -6.85
CA ASP A 68 33.33 -7.41 -7.55
C ASP A 68 34.17 -8.28 -6.60
N ARG A 69 34.39 -9.55 -6.96
CA ARG A 69 35.22 -10.49 -6.17
C ARG A 69 36.66 -10.00 -5.95
N GLY A 70 37.13 -9.06 -6.76
CA GLY A 70 38.44 -8.41 -6.62
C GLY A 70 38.44 -7.16 -5.72
N GLY A 71 37.32 -6.83 -5.06
CA GLY A 71 37.18 -5.64 -4.23
C GLY A 71 37.01 -4.34 -5.02
N ASN A 72 36.79 -4.42 -6.34
CA ASN A 72 36.52 -3.23 -7.15
C ASN A 72 35.06 -2.84 -7.00
N ILE A 73 34.82 -1.56 -6.70
CA ILE A 73 33.49 -1.02 -6.46
C ILE A 73 32.99 -0.36 -7.76
N SER A 74 31.80 -0.74 -8.19
CA SER A 74 31.08 -0.10 -9.29
C SER A 74 29.76 0.47 -8.79
N ILE A 75 29.35 1.60 -9.37
CA ILE A 75 28.10 2.28 -9.03
C ILE A 75 27.23 2.45 -10.27
N SER A 76 25.92 2.40 -10.09
CA SER A 76 24.94 2.68 -11.14
C SER A 76 23.75 3.47 -10.60
N GLY A 77 22.97 4.09 -11.49
CA GLY A 77 21.78 4.87 -11.15
C GLY A 77 21.97 6.39 -11.30
N PRO A 78 20.96 7.19 -10.96
CA PRO A 78 20.92 8.64 -11.19
C PRO A 78 22.08 9.39 -10.53
N MET A 79 22.49 9.01 -9.32
CA MET A 79 23.64 9.63 -8.65
C MET A 79 24.97 9.26 -9.30
N ALA A 80 25.10 8.05 -9.86
CA ALA A 80 26.29 7.67 -10.63
C ALA A 80 26.39 8.50 -11.93
N ASN A 81 25.27 8.68 -12.64
CA ASN A 81 25.21 9.53 -13.82
C ASN A 81 25.54 11.00 -13.48
N LEU A 82 25.06 11.48 -12.34
CA LEU A 82 25.40 12.81 -11.82
C LEU A 82 26.90 12.94 -11.55
N LEU A 83 27.52 11.98 -10.86
CA LEU A 83 28.96 12.00 -10.58
C LEU A 83 29.77 11.98 -11.87
N HIS A 84 29.39 11.14 -12.84
CA HIS A 84 30.04 11.10 -14.15
C HIS A 84 29.93 12.46 -14.88
N ALA A 85 28.74 13.06 -14.91
CA ALA A 85 28.52 14.37 -15.52
C ALA A 85 29.36 15.47 -14.84
N LEU A 86 29.48 15.45 -13.51
CA LEU A 86 30.33 16.37 -12.76
C LEU A 86 31.81 16.15 -13.08
N SER A 87 32.26 14.90 -13.12
CA SER A 87 33.65 14.55 -13.42
C SER A 87 34.08 15.03 -14.81
N SER A 88 33.24 14.82 -15.82
CA SER A 88 33.51 15.25 -17.19
C SER A 88 33.42 16.77 -17.37
N ALA A 89 32.50 17.44 -16.67
CA ALA A 89 32.33 18.89 -16.77
C ALA A 89 33.37 19.70 -15.99
N LEU A 90 34.01 19.10 -14.99
CA LEU A 90 35.00 19.74 -14.12
C LEU A 90 36.42 19.17 -14.30
N GLY A 91 36.60 18.11 -15.10
CA GLY A 91 37.92 17.56 -15.46
C GLY A 91 38.64 16.78 -14.35
N PHE A 92 37.92 16.30 -13.33
CA PHE A 92 38.51 15.49 -12.25
C PHE A 92 38.29 13.99 -12.48
N SER A 93 39.25 13.17 -12.04
CA SER A 93 39.10 11.71 -11.92
C SER A 93 38.62 11.34 -10.51
N TYR A 94 38.04 10.17 -10.32
CA TYR A 94 37.60 9.73 -8.99
C TYR A 94 37.87 8.25 -8.72
N THR A 95 37.99 7.92 -7.44
CA THR A 95 38.05 6.55 -6.92
C THR A 95 36.92 6.35 -5.94
N LEU A 96 36.32 5.17 -5.93
CA LEU A 96 35.15 4.85 -5.10
C LEU A 96 35.60 4.14 -3.82
N VAL A 97 34.98 4.50 -2.71
CA VAL A 97 35.21 3.89 -1.40
C VAL A 97 33.86 3.63 -0.75
N ARG A 98 33.69 2.46 -0.13
CA ARG A 98 32.48 2.14 0.62
C ARG A 98 32.73 2.35 2.13
N PRO A 99 31.76 2.89 2.90
CA PRO A 99 31.90 2.97 4.34
C PRO A 99 32.01 1.56 4.97
N PRO A 100 33.02 1.30 5.85
CA PRO A 100 33.20 -0.02 6.45
C PRO A 100 32.02 -0.49 7.32
N ASP A 101 31.29 0.45 7.90
CA ASP A 101 30.11 0.20 8.74
C ASP A 101 28.79 0.18 7.94
N GLY A 102 28.84 0.46 6.64
CA GLY A 102 27.65 0.56 5.79
C GLY A 102 26.68 1.67 6.20
N ALA A 103 27.14 2.69 6.93
CA ALA A 103 26.30 3.75 7.48
C ALA A 103 26.42 5.06 6.71
N TRP A 104 25.33 5.84 6.70
CA TRP A 104 25.32 7.20 6.14
C TRP A 104 26.06 8.18 7.05
N GLY A 105 25.74 8.15 8.35
CA GLY A 105 26.43 8.90 9.37
C GLY A 105 25.50 9.51 10.40
N ILE A 106 25.77 9.19 11.66
CA ILE A 106 25.16 9.75 12.88
C ILE A 106 26.27 10.16 13.86
N PRO A 107 26.00 11.10 14.76
CA PRO A 107 26.94 11.43 15.82
C PRO A 107 27.16 10.22 16.75
N THR A 108 28.41 9.96 17.07
CA THR A 108 28.85 8.96 18.05
C THR A 108 28.93 9.58 19.45
N GLU A 109 28.92 8.76 20.50
CA GLU A 109 29.02 9.22 21.89
C GLU A 109 30.32 10.00 22.16
N ALA A 110 31.40 9.69 21.45
CA ALA A 110 32.68 10.38 21.53
C ALA A 110 32.67 11.78 20.87
N GLY A 111 31.55 12.21 20.28
CA GLY A 111 31.44 13.47 19.54
C GLY A 111 32.01 13.40 18.12
N ASP A 112 32.46 12.24 17.67
CA ASP A 112 32.81 12.00 16.26
C ASP A 112 31.61 11.51 15.44
N TRP A 113 31.78 11.31 14.14
CA TRP A 113 30.73 10.82 13.23
C TRP A 113 31.12 9.47 12.64
N ASN A 114 30.15 8.56 12.53
CA ASN A 114 30.36 7.30 11.80
C ASN A 114 29.94 7.44 10.31
N GLY A 115 30.01 6.34 9.55
CA GLY A 115 29.58 6.31 8.17
C GLY A 115 30.31 7.27 7.23
N MET A 116 29.68 7.54 6.09
CA MET A 116 30.22 8.43 5.07
C MET A 116 30.44 9.87 5.57
N ILE A 117 29.60 10.37 6.48
CA ILE A 117 29.83 11.70 7.09
C ILE A 117 31.12 11.70 7.92
N GLY A 118 31.38 10.64 8.68
CA GLY A 118 32.64 10.44 9.39
C GLY A 118 33.84 10.45 8.45
N MET A 119 33.75 9.72 7.34
CA MET A 119 34.82 9.63 6.33
C MET A 119 35.15 10.99 5.70
N VAL A 120 34.14 11.81 5.42
CA VAL A 120 34.36 13.16 4.86
C VAL A 120 34.89 14.12 5.93
N LYS A 121 34.40 14.00 7.17
CA LYS A 121 34.80 14.86 8.30
C LYS A 121 36.25 14.61 8.74
N ARG A 122 36.68 13.34 8.84
CA ARG A 122 38.01 12.94 9.37
C ARG A 122 39.19 13.30 8.47
N ASN A 123 38.99 14.14 7.46
CA ASN A 123 40.07 14.71 6.69
C ASN A 123 40.71 15.91 7.42
N PRO A 124 42.00 15.87 7.75
CA PRO A 124 42.72 17.02 8.29
C PRO A 124 42.98 18.06 7.19
N PRO A 125 42.96 19.38 7.49
CA PRO A 125 43.22 20.43 6.49
C PRO A 125 44.59 20.20 5.86
N PRO A 126 44.78 20.46 4.55
CA PRO A 126 46.11 20.36 3.97
C PRO A 126 47.06 21.23 4.79
N PRO A 127 48.20 20.72 5.28
CA PRO A 127 49.17 21.56 5.94
C PRO A 127 49.62 22.62 4.93
N LEU A 128 49.55 23.89 5.32
CA LEU A 128 50.08 25.03 4.53
C LEU A 128 51.61 25.05 4.44
N THR A 129 52.29 23.96 4.79
CA THR A 129 53.75 23.87 4.81
C THR A 129 54.19 22.54 4.22
N SER A 130 55.04 22.65 3.19
CA SER A 130 55.78 21.58 2.56
C SER A 130 56.49 20.71 3.59
N GLY A 131 56.01 19.50 3.80
CA GLY A 131 56.64 18.52 4.68
C GLY A 131 55.70 17.34 4.91
N HIS A 132 56.08 16.18 4.37
CA HIS A 132 55.39 14.89 4.44
C HIS A 132 54.59 14.67 5.74
N VAL A 133 53.26 14.77 5.64
CA VAL A 133 52.33 14.10 6.55
C VAL A 133 51.33 13.36 5.67
N VAL A 134 51.49 12.04 5.59
CA VAL A 134 50.51 11.13 4.98
C VAL A 134 49.34 11.01 5.94
N SER A 135 48.48 12.03 5.97
CA SER A 135 47.14 11.89 6.53
C SER A 135 46.30 11.16 5.50
N LEU A 136 45.90 9.93 5.81
CA LEU A 136 45.05 9.11 4.96
C LEU A 136 43.68 9.80 4.83
N VAL A 137 43.49 10.57 3.76
CA VAL A 137 42.19 11.19 3.41
C VAL A 137 41.17 10.07 3.23
N GLU A 138 40.17 9.92 4.10
CA GLU A 138 39.20 8.81 4.02
C GLU A 138 38.27 8.96 2.79
N ALA A 139 37.68 10.15 2.62
CA ALA A 139 36.89 10.51 1.43
C ALA A 139 36.81 12.03 1.24
N ASP A 140 37.01 12.54 0.02
CA ASP A 140 36.89 13.97 -0.30
C ASP A 140 35.43 14.40 -0.45
N LEU A 141 34.63 13.56 -1.10
CA LEU A 141 33.21 13.73 -1.34
C LEU A 141 32.46 12.48 -0.88
N ALA A 142 31.19 12.62 -0.53
CA ALA A 142 30.28 11.49 -0.40
C ALA A 142 29.11 11.65 -1.36
N LEU A 143 28.95 10.65 -2.24
CA LEU A 143 27.89 10.56 -3.22
C LEU A 143 26.71 9.79 -2.64
N GLY A 144 25.55 10.43 -2.66
CA GLY A 144 24.30 9.77 -2.33
C GLY A 144 23.21 10.78 -2.03
N PRO A 145 21.97 10.31 -1.84
CA PRO A 145 20.84 11.16 -1.45
C PRO A 145 20.92 11.55 0.03
N PHE A 146 21.92 12.36 0.41
CA PHE A 146 22.05 12.78 1.81
C PHE A 146 20.97 13.79 2.16
N GLY A 147 20.16 13.46 3.18
CA GLY A 147 19.25 14.41 3.79
C GLY A 147 19.99 15.55 4.49
N LEU A 148 19.72 16.79 4.08
CA LEU A 148 20.18 18.01 4.74
C LEU A 148 19.61 18.10 6.16
N THR A 149 20.47 18.07 7.17
CA THR A 149 20.10 18.35 8.57
C THR A 149 21.05 19.36 9.19
N TYR A 150 20.59 20.04 10.24
CA TYR A 150 21.41 21.02 10.95
C TYR A 150 22.65 20.41 11.61
N SER A 151 22.53 19.22 12.20
CA SER A 151 23.65 18.53 12.84
C SER A 151 24.75 18.17 11.84
N ARG A 152 24.36 17.69 10.66
CA ARG A 152 25.27 17.31 9.57
C ARG A 152 25.93 18.54 8.94
N SER A 153 25.18 19.63 8.72
CA SER A 153 25.72 20.85 8.08
C SER A 153 26.76 21.58 8.95
N ARG A 154 26.82 21.27 10.26
CA ARG A 154 27.87 21.78 11.13
C ARG A 154 29.23 21.13 10.86
N VAL A 155 29.28 19.91 10.34
CA VAL A 155 30.54 19.14 10.18
C VAL A 155 30.99 18.96 8.74
N VAL A 156 30.06 19.05 7.78
CA VAL A 156 30.31 18.91 6.34
C VAL A 156 29.55 19.97 5.55
N ASP A 157 30.00 20.25 4.33
CA ASP A 157 29.31 21.19 3.43
C ASP A 157 28.40 20.42 2.48
N PHE A 158 27.15 20.86 2.39
CA PHE A 158 26.19 20.30 1.45
C PHE A 158 26.26 21.00 0.10
N SER A 159 26.00 20.26 -0.96
CA SER A 159 25.79 20.83 -2.29
C SER A 159 24.45 21.54 -2.41
N SER A 160 24.24 22.23 -3.53
CA SER A 160 22.90 22.66 -3.93
C SER A 160 21.93 21.45 -3.98
N PRO A 161 20.65 21.63 -3.58
CA PRO A 161 19.65 20.56 -3.58
C PRO A 161 19.48 19.90 -4.94
N ILE A 162 19.43 18.57 -4.94
CA ILE A 162 19.24 17.74 -6.15
C ILE A 162 17.76 17.38 -6.32
N LEU A 163 17.13 16.88 -5.26
CA LEU A 163 15.73 16.42 -5.23
C LEU A 163 15.16 16.61 -3.83
N ILE A 164 13.84 16.83 -3.75
CA ILE A 164 13.09 16.72 -2.49
C ILE A 164 12.27 15.44 -2.52
N ASP A 165 12.43 14.61 -1.52
CA ASP A 165 11.65 13.38 -1.32
C ASP A 165 10.97 13.39 0.05
N TYR A 166 10.10 12.41 0.30
CA TYR A 166 9.33 12.29 1.54
C TYR A 166 9.28 10.85 1.99
N TYR A 167 9.36 10.62 3.30
CA TYR A 167 9.06 9.31 3.86
C TYR A 167 7.59 8.94 3.67
N ARG A 168 7.39 7.66 3.41
CA ARG A 168 6.09 7.01 3.29
C ARG A 168 6.10 5.70 4.07
N ILE A 169 4.94 5.06 4.05
CA ILE A 169 4.69 3.79 4.71
C ILE A 169 4.43 2.77 3.60
N LEU A 170 5.31 1.80 3.46
CA LEU A 170 5.12 0.67 2.56
C LEU A 170 4.64 -0.53 3.36
N THR A 171 3.47 -1.05 3.01
CA THR A 171 2.86 -2.22 3.66
C THR A 171 2.40 -3.21 2.61
N LYS A 172 2.04 -4.43 3.04
CA LYS A 172 1.36 -5.38 2.18
C LYS A 172 0.03 -4.80 1.70
N ARG A 173 -0.28 -4.99 0.42
CA ARG A 173 -1.58 -4.60 -0.13
C ARG A 173 -2.69 -5.37 0.57
N PRO A 174 -3.69 -4.67 1.14
CA PRO A 174 -4.77 -5.37 1.80
C PRO A 174 -5.58 -6.11 0.73
N ARG A 175 -5.90 -7.38 1.03
CA ARG A 175 -6.74 -8.23 0.17
C ARG A 175 -8.13 -8.33 0.79
N SER A 176 -9.14 -8.58 -0.04
CA SER A 176 -10.48 -8.84 0.48
C SER A 176 -10.48 -10.16 1.22
N GLU A 177 -10.67 -10.11 2.53
CA GLU A 177 -10.92 -11.32 3.31
C GLU A 177 -12.37 -11.80 3.09
N PRO A 178 -12.62 -13.12 3.06
CA PRO A 178 -13.98 -13.64 3.05
C PRO A 178 -14.69 -13.23 4.35
N ASN A 179 -15.86 -12.59 4.25
CA ASN A 179 -16.68 -12.26 5.41
C ASN A 179 -17.79 -13.30 5.58
N PRO A 180 -17.63 -14.30 6.49
CA PRO A 180 -18.62 -15.37 6.68
C PRO A 180 -19.96 -14.87 7.21
N LYS A 181 -19.99 -13.69 7.85
CA LYS A 181 -21.20 -13.03 8.34
C LYS A 181 -21.80 -12.07 7.29
N GLY A 182 -21.27 -12.09 6.06
CA GLY A 182 -21.70 -11.20 4.97
C GLY A 182 -23.19 -11.30 4.63
N PHE A 183 -23.82 -12.46 4.85
CA PHE A 183 -25.26 -12.61 4.62
C PHE A 183 -26.14 -11.80 5.61
N LEU A 184 -25.61 -11.37 6.75
CA LEU A 184 -26.33 -10.53 7.72
C LEU A 184 -26.17 -9.03 7.45
N THR A 185 -25.18 -8.62 6.66
CA THR A 185 -24.85 -7.21 6.43
C THR A 185 -25.86 -6.40 5.61
N PRO A 186 -26.72 -6.97 4.73
CA PRO A 186 -27.68 -6.18 3.96
C PRO A 186 -28.65 -5.36 4.82
N PHE A 187 -28.99 -5.86 6.01
CA PHE A 187 -29.87 -5.17 6.95
C PHE A 187 -29.15 -4.88 8.27
N ARG A 188 -29.37 -3.67 8.82
CA ARG A 188 -28.89 -3.31 10.15
C ARG A 188 -29.65 -4.10 11.23
N TRP A 189 -29.04 -4.31 12.39
CA TRP A 189 -29.62 -5.11 13.47
C TRP A 189 -31.03 -4.68 13.91
N HIS A 190 -31.33 -3.39 13.92
CA HIS A 190 -32.67 -2.88 14.23
C HIS A 190 -33.75 -3.36 13.23
N VAL A 191 -33.40 -3.50 11.94
CA VAL A 191 -34.33 -4.00 10.91
C VAL A 191 -34.62 -5.48 11.15
N TRP A 192 -33.61 -6.27 11.52
CA TRP A 192 -33.80 -7.67 11.90
C TRP A 192 -34.76 -7.83 13.08
N ILE A 193 -34.63 -6.99 14.11
CA ILE A 193 -35.56 -6.98 15.24
C ILE A 193 -36.96 -6.57 14.80
N GLY A 194 -37.08 -5.54 13.96
CA GLY A 194 -38.36 -5.12 13.39
C GLY A 194 -39.05 -6.24 12.61
N LEU A 195 -38.30 -7.04 11.85
CA LEU A 195 -38.83 -8.20 11.13
C LEU A 195 -39.39 -9.25 12.09
N VAL A 196 -38.65 -9.63 13.13
CA VAL A 196 -39.13 -10.58 14.16
C VAL A 196 -40.39 -10.05 14.85
N LEU A 197 -40.40 -8.78 15.23
CA LEU A 197 -41.55 -8.16 15.89
C LEU A 197 -42.79 -8.13 14.96
N SER A 198 -42.61 -7.79 13.69
CA SER A 198 -43.71 -7.77 12.71
C SER A 198 -44.33 -9.15 12.47
N VAL A 199 -43.52 -10.22 12.43
CA VAL A 199 -44.01 -11.61 12.37
C VAL A 199 -44.91 -11.91 13.57
N GLY A 200 -44.49 -11.48 14.77
CA GLY A 200 -45.25 -11.63 16.01
C GLY A 200 -46.58 -10.88 15.99
N VAL A 201 -46.55 -9.59 15.62
CA VAL A 201 -47.75 -8.73 15.53
C VAL A 201 -48.74 -9.28 14.52
N ILE A 202 -48.28 -9.65 13.32
CA ILE A 202 -49.19 -10.12 12.26
C ILE A 202 -49.74 -11.50 12.57
N GLY A 203 -48.94 -12.39 13.17
CA GLY A 203 -49.42 -13.68 13.66
C GLY A 203 -50.53 -13.51 14.71
N ALA A 204 -50.36 -12.58 15.66
CA ALA A 204 -51.37 -12.25 16.66
C ALA A 204 -52.64 -11.62 16.03
N VAL A 205 -52.49 -10.73 15.04
CA VAL A 205 -53.61 -10.13 14.30
C VAL A 205 -54.39 -11.20 13.53
N LEU A 206 -53.72 -12.12 12.82
CA LEU A 206 -54.39 -13.20 12.10
C LEU A 206 -55.14 -14.14 13.04
N PHE A 207 -54.54 -14.47 14.19
CA PHE A 207 -55.21 -15.23 15.24
C PHE A 207 -56.46 -14.51 15.78
N GLY A 208 -56.35 -13.20 16.04
CA GLY A 208 -57.45 -12.35 16.48
C GLY A 208 -58.57 -12.24 15.46
N VAL A 209 -58.24 -12.01 14.19
CA VAL A 209 -59.21 -11.93 13.08
C VAL A 209 -59.94 -13.26 12.91
N ARG A 210 -59.25 -14.40 13.06
CA ARG A 210 -59.90 -15.72 13.01
C ARG A 210 -60.84 -15.93 14.19
N LYS A 211 -60.42 -15.58 15.41
CA LYS A 211 -61.26 -15.68 16.61
C LYS A 211 -62.52 -14.80 16.47
N ALA A 212 -62.36 -13.56 16.02
CA ALA A 212 -63.47 -12.65 15.77
C ALA A 212 -64.39 -13.18 14.66
N ALA A 213 -63.85 -13.69 13.56
CA ALA A 213 -64.65 -14.27 12.49
C ALA A 213 -65.49 -15.47 12.99
N HIS A 214 -64.92 -16.30 13.87
CA HIS A 214 -65.63 -17.41 14.51
C HIS A 214 -66.76 -16.94 15.43
N THR A 215 -66.56 -15.87 16.19
CA THR A 215 -67.57 -15.36 17.13
C THR A 215 -68.72 -14.61 16.42
N PHE A 216 -68.44 -13.89 15.33
CA PHE A 216 -69.43 -13.02 14.68
C PHE A 216 -70.19 -13.67 13.51
N PHE A 217 -69.61 -14.65 12.80
CA PHE A 217 -70.21 -15.22 11.59
C PHE A 217 -70.77 -16.65 11.72
N GLY A 218 -70.96 -17.15 12.94
CA GLY A 218 -71.68 -18.40 13.21
C GLY A 218 -70.81 -19.67 13.06
N GLY A 219 -70.83 -20.51 14.10
CA GLY A 219 -69.86 -21.58 14.33
C GLY A 219 -70.03 -22.87 13.52
N GLU A 220 -71.14 -23.12 12.81
CA GLU A 220 -71.41 -24.49 12.32
C GLU A 220 -70.74 -24.85 10.98
N GLU A 221 -70.51 -23.93 10.05
CA GLU A 221 -69.81 -24.24 8.77
C GLU A 221 -68.28 -24.14 8.86
N MET A 222 -67.73 -23.61 9.97
CA MET A 222 -66.29 -23.38 10.13
C MET A 222 -65.57 -24.48 10.94
N HIS A 223 -66.25 -25.57 11.28
CA HIS A 223 -65.68 -26.72 12.00
C HIS A 223 -64.72 -27.59 11.14
N ALA A 224 -64.77 -27.48 9.80
CA ALA A 224 -63.92 -28.29 8.91
C ALA A 224 -62.46 -27.79 8.79
N SER A 225 -62.14 -26.61 9.32
CA SER A 225 -60.77 -26.09 9.33
C SER A 225 -60.18 -26.30 10.73
N LYS A 226 -59.23 -27.24 10.86
CA LYS A 226 -58.43 -27.49 12.07
C LYS A 226 -58.22 -26.20 12.86
N ASN A 227 -58.51 -26.21 14.16
CA ASN A 227 -58.29 -25.09 15.07
C ASN A 227 -56.81 -24.69 15.05
N ALA A 228 -56.45 -23.72 14.21
CA ALA A 228 -55.08 -23.28 14.10
C ALA A 228 -54.71 -22.48 15.34
N SER A 229 -53.76 -23.01 16.12
CA SER A 229 -53.28 -22.37 17.33
C SER A 229 -52.42 -21.13 16.99
N LEU A 230 -52.24 -20.22 17.94
CA LEU A 230 -51.37 -19.04 17.76
C LEU A 230 -49.97 -19.41 17.20
N PRO A 231 -49.29 -20.48 17.68
CA PRO A 231 -48.04 -20.95 17.10
C PRO A 231 -48.12 -21.30 15.60
N GLN A 232 -49.24 -21.86 15.14
CA GLN A 232 -49.42 -22.20 13.72
C GLN A 232 -49.60 -20.94 12.86
N HIS A 233 -50.26 -19.91 13.39
CA HIS A 233 -50.34 -18.60 12.72
C HIS A 233 -48.97 -17.90 12.67
N LEU A 234 -48.20 -17.95 13.77
CA LEU A 234 -46.82 -17.42 13.81
C LEU A 234 -45.88 -18.17 12.85
N TRP A 235 -45.99 -19.49 12.79
CA TRP A 235 -45.22 -20.30 11.86
C TRP A 235 -45.56 -19.99 10.40
N ALA A 236 -46.85 -19.82 10.10
CA ALA A 236 -47.30 -19.46 8.76
C ALA A 236 -46.86 -18.04 8.34
N THR A 237 -46.89 -17.06 9.26
CA THR A 237 -46.40 -15.70 8.95
C THR A 237 -44.89 -15.68 8.75
N TYR A 238 -44.14 -16.44 9.55
CA TYR A 238 -42.72 -16.66 9.33
C TYR A 238 -42.43 -17.35 7.99
N GLY A 239 -43.16 -18.42 7.67
CA GLY A 239 -43.04 -19.15 6.39
C GLY A 239 -43.24 -18.23 5.18
N ALA A 240 -44.25 -17.37 5.22
CA ALA A 240 -44.49 -16.40 4.15
C ALA A 240 -43.35 -15.40 3.97
N LEU A 241 -42.67 -15.00 5.05
CA LEU A 241 -41.49 -14.11 4.99
C LEU A 241 -40.32 -14.76 4.22
N ILE A 242 -40.14 -16.08 4.39
CA ILE A 242 -39.14 -16.87 3.65
C ILE A 242 -39.65 -17.42 2.31
N SER A 243 -40.75 -16.85 1.79
CA SER A 243 -41.37 -17.24 0.51
C SER A 243 -41.91 -18.67 0.45
N GLN A 244 -42.28 -19.26 1.59
CA GLN A 244 -43.05 -20.50 1.62
C GLN A 244 -44.55 -20.23 1.40
N PRO A 245 -45.27 -21.14 0.72
CA PRO A 245 -46.71 -21.01 0.53
C PRO A 245 -47.47 -21.20 1.84
N TYR A 246 -48.61 -20.52 1.99
CA TYR A 246 -49.52 -20.79 3.11
C TYR A 246 -50.16 -22.17 2.95
N THR A 247 -50.13 -22.95 4.02
CA THR A 247 -50.79 -24.26 4.10
C THR A 247 -52.29 -24.15 4.40
N TRP A 248 -52.76 -22.97 4.81
CA TRP A 248 -54.15 -22.68 5.12
C TRP A 248 -54.56 -21.33 4.51
N LEU A 249 -55.81 -21.26 4.04
CA LEU A 249 -56.36 -20.03 3.47
C LEU A 249 -57.48 -19.50 4.37
N SER A 250 -57.42 -18.22 4.75
CA SER A 250 -58.52 -17.61 5.50
C SER A 250 -59.79 -17.58 4.64
N ARG A 251 -60.90 -18.08 5.19
CA ARG A 251 -62.24 -17.96 4.59
C ARG A 251 -62.77 -16.53 4.64
N SER A 252 -62.44 -15.76 5.67
CA SER A 252 -62.91 -14.38 5.83
C SER A 252 -62.17 -13.40 4.91
N TRP A 253 -62.91 -12.44 4.33
CA TRP A 253 -62.33 -11.38 3.49
C TRP A 253 -61.29 -10.54 4.25
N SER A 254 -61.59 -10.20 5.52
CA SER A 254 -60.66 -9.47 6.39
C SER A 254 -59.33 -10.21 6.57
N GLY A 255 -59.36 -11.52 6.79
CA GLY A 255 -58.14 -12.34 6.89
C GLY A 255 -57.38 -12.42 5.57
N ARG A 256 -58.09 -12.48 4.43
CA ARG A 256 -57.45 -12.47 3.10
C ARG A 256 -56.74 -11.15 2.82
N VAL A 257 -57.30 -10.02 3.23
CA VAL A 257 -56.65 -8.71 3.10
C VAL A 257 -55.37 -8.66 3.94
N VAL A 258 -55.41 -9.12 5.19
CA VAL A 258 -54.20 -9.16 6.06
C VAL A 258 -53.12 -10.08 5.47
N VAL A 259 -53.49 -11.29 5.05
CA VAL A 259 -52.56 -12.23 4.39
C VAL A 259 -52.00 -11.63 3.11
N GLY A 260 -52.82 -10.99 2.28
CA GLY A 260 -52.37 -10.34 1.03
C GLY A 260 -51.39 -9.21 1.29
N MET A 261 -51.69 -8.32 2.24
CA MET A 261 -50.80 -7.22 2.62
C MET A 261 -49.49 -7.71 3.22
N TRP A 262 -49.53 -8.72 4.10
CA TRP A 262 -48.32 -9.34 4.63
C TRP A 262 -47.49 -10.00 3.53
N SER A 263 -48.13 -10.71 2.59
CA SER A 263 -47.43 -11.36 1.48
C SER A 263 -46.75 -10.34 0.56
N LEU A 264 -47.39 -9.20 0.31
CA LEU A 264 -46.77 -8.09 -0.43
C LEU A 264 -45.58 -7.51 0.33
N ALA A 265 -45.72 -7.27 1.64
CA ALA A 265 -44.63 -6.78 2.48
C ALA A 265 -43.45 -7.76 2.53
N ALA A 266 -43.72 -9.06 2.74
CA ALA A 266 -42.73 -10.13 2.72
C ALA A 266 -41.98 -10.18 1.37
N LEU A 267 -42.70 -10.08 0.26
CA LEU A 267 -42.10 -10.04 -1.07
C LEU A 267 -41.19 -8.82 -1.25
N ILE A 268 -41.62 -7.63 -0.83
CA ILE A 268 -40.79 -6.41 -0.89
C ILE A 268 -39.51 -6.58 -0.05
N VAL A 269 -39.62 -7.10 1.17
CA VAL A 269 -38.48 -7.35 2.05
C VAL A 269 -37.51 -8.35 1.44
N ALA A 270 -37.99 -9.50 0.96
CA ALA A 270 -37.16 -10.55 0.36
C ALA A 270 -36.41 -10.04 -0.90
N ARG A 271 -37.10 -9.27 -1.75
CA ARG A 271 -36.50 -8.65 -2.94
C ARG A 271 -35.47 -7.57 -2.56
N SER A 272 -35.77 -6.75 -1.56
CA SER A 272 -34.85 -5.72 -1.07
C SER A 272 -33.58 -6.34 -0.48
N TYR A 273 -33.72 -7.42 0.30
CA TYR A 273 -32.59 -8.18 0.82
C TYR A 273 -31.71 -8.74 -0.30
N SER A 274 -32.33 -9.41 -1.28
CA SER A 274 -31.62 -10.00 -2.42
C SER A 274 -30.85 -8.95 -3.25
N SER A 275 -31.48 -7.79 -3.48
CA SER A 275 -30.86 -6.68 -4.20
C SER A 275 -29.69 -6.07 -3.44
N ALA A 276 -29.87 -5.79 -2.14
CA ALA A 276 -28.82 -5.24 -1.30
C ALA A 276 -27.62 -6.19 -1.16
N LEU A 277 -27.87 -7.49 -0.99
CA LEU A 277 -26.83 -8.52 -0.95
C LEU A 277 -26.06 -8.56 -2.27
N THR A 278 -26.77 -8.56 -3.41
CA THR A 278 -26.14 -8.56 -4.75
C THR A 278 -25.22 -7.35 -4.94
N SER A 279 -25.66 -6.16 -4.52
CA SER A 279 -24.87 -4.92 -4.61
C SER A 279 -23.59 -4.99 -3.75
N MET A 280 -23.69 -5.49 -2.52
CA MET A 280 -22.54 -5.65 -1.62
C MET A 280 -21.55 -6.71 -2.13
N LEU A 281 -22.04 -7.76 -2.78
CA LEU A 281 -21.18 -8.80 -3.35
C LEU A 281 -20.48 -8.35 -4.63
N ALA A 282 -21.10 -7.46 -5.42
CA ALA A 282 -20.54 -6.94 -6.65
C ALA A 282 -19.32 -6.03 -6.42
N VAL A 283 -19.33 -5.23 -5.36
CA VAL A 283 -18.22 -4.31 -5.02
C VAL A 283 -17.73 -4.57 -3.61
N ARG A 284 -16.54 -5.16 -3.50
CA ARG A 284 -15.88 -5.33 -2.20
C ARG A 284 -15.01 -4.13 -1.91
N THR A 285 -15.29 -3.46 -0.79
CA THR A 285 -14.42 -2.41 -0.24
C THR A 285 -13.40 -3.05 0.67
N VAL A 286 -12.12 -2.93 0.33
CA VAL A 286 -11.05 -3.37 1.20
C VAL A 286 -10.59 -2.16 2.03
N PRO A 287 -10.80 -2.16 3.36
CA PRO A 287 -10.36 -1.05 4.19
C PRO A 287 -8.83 -1.04 4.23
N VAL A 288 -8.24 0.10 3.88
CA VAL A 288 -6.81 0.31 4.02
C VAL A 288 -6.52 0.77 5.45
N LYS A 289 -5.75 -0.03 6.20
CA LYS A 289 -5.44 0.22 7.62
C LYS A 289 -4.39 1.32 7.82
N TYR A 290 -3.39 1.42 6.94
CA TYR A 290 -2.19 2.24 7.16
C TYR A 290 -2.02 3.34 6.10
N ASN A 291 -2.80 4.42 6.23
CA ASN A 291 -2.65 5.62 5.41
C ASN A 291 -1.74 6.68 6.04
N TYR A 292 -1.72 6.73 7.37
CA TYR A 292 -1.07 7.77 8.16
C TYR A 292 -0.12 7.17 9.20
N LEU A 293 0.92 7.91 9.57
CA LEU A 293 1.96 7.49 10.51
C LEU A 293 1.37 7.13 11.88
N ARG A 294 0.39 7.90 12.35
CA ARG A 294 -0.31 7.63 13.62
C ARG A 294 -1.00 6.26 13.66
N GLN A 295 -1.50 5.78 12.53
CA GLN A 295 -2.20 4.48 12.46
C GLN A 295 -1.22 3.32 12.62
N VAL A 296 -0.01 3.47 12.10
CA VAL A 296 1.05 2.47 12.24
C VAL A 296 1.65 2.47 13.65
N ILE A 297 1.82 3.65 14.24
CA ILE A 297 2.31 3.79 15.62
C ILE A 297 1.31 3.19 16.62
N GLY A 298 0.01 3.47 16.45
CA GLY A 298 -1.05 3.05 17.36
C GLY A 298 -1.46 1.58 17.24
N ASP A 299 -0.96 0.86 16.24
CA ASP A 299 -1.25 -0.56 16.04
C ASP A 299 -0.12 -1.41 16.65
N PRO A 300 -0.38 -2.19 17.72
CA PRO A 300 0.66 -2.95 18.40
C PRO A 300 1.13 -4.18 17.59
N ASP A 301 0.31 -4.68 16.67
CA ASP A 301 0.56 -5.92 15.93
C ASP A 301 1.57 -5.74 14.78
N ILE A 302 1.81 -4.50 14.34
CA ILE A 302 2.72 -4.21 13.22
C ILE A 302 4.11 -3.82 13.71
N HIS A 303 5.12 -4.49 13.14
CA HIS A 303 6.53 -4.16 13.34
C HIS A 303 7.02 -3.17 12.27
N LEU A 304 7.93 -2.28 12.64
CA LEU A 304 8.41 -1.19 11.80
C LEU A 304 9.85 -1.45 11.39
N ILE A 305 10.16 -1.27 10.11
CA ILE A 305 11.52 -1.40 9.59
C ILE A 305 12.06 -0.02 9.22
N PHE A 306 13.24 0.29 9.73
CA PHE A 306 14.00 1.48 9.44
C PHE A 306 15.39 1.12 8.94
N GLU A 307 16.00 2.00 8.17
CA GLU A 307 17.42 1.92 7.88
C GLU A 307 18.27 2.45 9.03
N LYS A 308 19.42 1.81 9.28
CA LYS A 308 20.38 2.22 10.31
C LYS A 308 21.04 3.55 9.96
N ALA A 309 21.33 4.33 11.01
CA ALA A 309 22.18 5.53 10.92
C ALA A 309 21.75 6.57 9.86
N THR A 310 20.44 6.75 9.68
CA THR A 310 19.85 7.78 8.80
C THR A 310 19.45 9.04 9.56
N ALA A 311 19.12 10.10 8.81
CA ALA A 311 18.67 11.38 9.36
C ALA A 311 17.38 11.24 10.20
N LEU A 312 16.46 10.35 9.79
CA LEU A 312 15.22 10.11 10.55
C LEU A 312 15.53 9.41 11.89
N VAL A 313 16.44 8.44 11.90
CA VAL A 313 16.86 7.76 13.14
C VAL A 313 17.53 8.72 14.10
N GLU A 314 18.39 9.60 13.59
CA GLU A 314 18.98 10.68 14.39
C GLU A 314 17.90 11.62 14.96
N HIS A 315 16.90 12.00 14.15
CA HIS A 315 15.79 12.83 14.62
C HIS A 315 14.95 12.14 15.70
N MET A 316 14.64 10.86 15.53
CA MET A 316 13.91 10.05 16.53
C MET A 316 14.65 10.00 17.87
N SER A 317 15.98 10.01 17.86
CA SER A 317 16.79 10.02 19.10
C SER A 317 16.81 11.37 19.82
N THR A 318 16.60 12.47 19.10
CA THR A 318 16.73 13.84 19.63
C THR A 318 15.39 14.50 19.95
N VAL A 319 14.31 14.07 19.31
CA VAL A 319 12.97 14.63 19.51
C VAL A 319 12.42 14.34 20.92
N GLN A 320 11.79 15.35 21.52
CA GLN A 320 11.23 15.24 22.87
C GLN A 320 9.71 15.02 22.89
N GLU A 321 8.98 15.54 21.90
CA GLU A 321 7.52 15.53 21.88
C GLU A 321 6.95 15.25 20.46
N GLY A 322 5.67 14.89 20.41
CA GLY A 322 4.93 14.72 19.15
C GLY A 322 5.07 13.34 18.50
N VAL A 323 4.61 13.22 17.25
CA VAL A 323 4.46 11.93 16.56
C VAL A 323 5.80 11.20 16.38
N TYR A 324 6.89 11.94 16.16
CA TYR A 324 8.21 11.34 16.03
C TYR A 324 8.76 10.83 17.37
N LYS A 325 8.30 11.38 18.50
CA LYS A 325 8.59 10.82 19.82
C LYS A 325 7.84 9.51 20.03
N ASP A 326 6.56 9.47 19.65
CA ASP A 326 5.77 8.23 19.69
C ASP A 326 6.38 7.16 18.77
N LEU A 327 6.90 7.58 17.61
CA LEU A 327 7.65 6.71 16.70
C LEU A 327 8.94 6.20 17.36
N ALA A 328 9.70 7.06 18.02
CA ALA A 328 10.89 6.65 18.76
C ALA A 328 10.57 5.68 19.91
N ASN A 329 9.42 5.83 20.57
CA ASN A 329 8.99 4.91 21.63
C ASN A 329 8.74 3.48 21.12
N THR A 330 8.48 3.29 19.81
CA THR A 330 8.36 1.95 19.21
C THR A 330 9.66 1.15 19.29
N ILE A 331 10.81 1.82 19.44
CA ILE A 331 12.12 1.20 19.68
C ILE A 331 12.14 0.53 21.06
N GLN A 332 11.62 1.20 22.08
CA GLN A 332 11.55 0.65 23.45
C GLN A 332 10.55 -0.50 23.57
N GLN A 333 9.58 -0.57 22.66
CA GLN A 333 8.55 -1.60 22.60
C GLN A 333 8.98 -2.84 21.80
N ASP A 334 10.24 -2.93 21.36
CA ASP A 334 10.77 -4.01 20.50
C ASP A 334 9.99 -4.17 19.16
N ARG A 335 9.37 -3.08 18.70
CA ARG A 335 8.63 -3.03 17.44
C ARG A 335 9.43 -2.47 16.29
N ALA A 336 10.50 -1.73 16.55
CA ALA A 336 11.37 -1.13 15.53
C ALA A 336 12.60 -2.00 15.23
N HIS A 337 12.73 -2.40 13.96
CA HIS A 337 13.83 -3.19 13.43
C HIS A 337 14.70 -2.30 12.54
N PHE A 338 16.00 -2.26 12.83
CA PHE A 338 16.95 -1.47 12.07
C PHE A 338 17.79 -2.36 11.15
N LEU A 339 17.76 -2.11 9.85
CA LEU A 339 18.49 -2.86 8.84
C LEU A 339 19.60 -2.01 8.20
N ALA A 340 20.66 -2.66 7.72
CA ALA A 340 21.66 -2.00 6.89
C ALA A 340 21.08 -1.70 5.49
N SER A 341 21.64 -0.70 4.80
CA SER A 341 21.16 -0.22 3.49
C SER A 341 21.00 -1.36 2.47
N SER A 342 22.00 -2.24 2.40
CA SER A 342 22.01 -3.39 1.48
C SER A 342 20.91 -4.44 1.73
N LYS A 343 20.29 -4.45 2.91
CA LYS A 343 19.19 -5.38 3.25
C LYS A 343 17.83 -4.71 3.27
N LEU A 344 17.78 -3.38 3.27
CA LEU A 344 16.53 -2.64 3.41
C LEU A 344 15.61 -2.89 2.21
N TYR A 345 16.18 -2.89 1.00
CA TYR A 345 15.41 -3.12 -0.22
C TYR A 345 14.80 -4.53 -0.25
N ASP A 346 15.58 -5.55 0.12
CA ASP A 346 15.13 -6.94 0.19
C ASP A 346 14.06 -7.16 1.27
N ALA A 347 14.09 -6.38 2.35
CA ALA A 347 13.11 -6.45 3.43
C ALA A 347 11.68 -6.19 2.96
N ALA A 348 11.49 -5.44 1.88
CA ALA A 348 10.19 -5.30 1.24
C ALA A 348 9.63 -6.66 0.79
N TYR A 349 10.47 -7.52 0.20
CA TYR A 349 10.05 -8.82 -0.33
C TYR A 349 10.05 -9.94 0.72
N THR A 350 10.94 -9.88 1.71
CA THR A 350 11.03 -10.91 2.77
C THR A 350 10.04 -10.67 3.90
N ASP A 351 10.01 -9.45 4.44
CA ASP A 351 9.27 -9.12 5.66
C ASP A 351 7.94 -8.46 5.35
N VAL A 352 7.89 -7.40 4.55
CA VAL A 352 6.62 -6.69 4.27
C VAL A 352 5.62 -7.58 3.52
N ARG A 353 6.08 -8.38 2.55
CA ARG A 353 5.21 -9.26 1.76
C ARG A 353 4.66 -10.44 2.56
N ASN A 354 5.49 -11.05 3.39
CA ASN A 354 5.18 -12.34 4.02
C ASN A 354 4.77 -12.22 5.49
N ARG A 355 5.19 -11.15 6.17
CA ARG A 355 4.97 -10.91 7.60
C ARG A 355 4.23 -9.58 7.81
N GLN A 356 3.83 -9.29 9.04
CA GLN A 356 3.16 -8.03 9.39
C GLN A 356 4.18 -6.94 9.74
N PHE A 357 4.89 -6.47 8.71
CA PHE A 357 5.86 -5.38 8.82
C PHE A 357 5.46 -4.19 7.94
N ALA A 358 5.73 -2.99 8.43
CA ALA A 358 5.72 -1.75 7.65
C ALA A 358 7.15 -1.28 7.44
N LEU A 359 7.51 -0.99 6.19
CA LEU A 359 8.79 -0.39 5.85
C LEU A 359 8.60 1.14 5.76
N LEU A 360 9.38 1.87 6.55
CA LEU A 360 9.36 3.34 6.60
C LEU A 360 10.54 3.86 5.80
N VAL A 361 10.24 4.36 4.60
CA VAL A 361 11.22 4.65 3.55
C VAL A 361 10.62 5.66 2.58
N GLU A 362 11.44 6.30 1.74
CA GLU A 362 11.07 7.39 0.85
C GLU A 362 10.12 6.98 -0.29
N ASP A 363 9.38 7.96 -0.85
CA ASP A 363 8.42 7.76 -1.94
C ASP A 363 9.10 7.16 -3.18
N THR A 364 10.33 7.57 -3.50
CA THR A 364 11.08 7.04 -4.65
C THR A 364 11.42 5.56 -4.48
N THR A 365 11.93 5.16 -3.32
CA THR A 365 12.21 3.74 -3.01
C THR A 365 10.93 2.91 -2.99
N CYS A 366 9.85 3.43 -2.41
CA CYS A 366 8.53 2.77 -2.45
C CYS A 366 8.07 2.52 -3.90
N ARG A 367 8.22 3.53 -4.78
CA ARG A 367 7.89 3.41 -6.20
C ARG A 367 8.80 2.44 -6.93
N LYS A 368 10.07 2.33 -6.52
CA LYS A 368 11.00 1.35 -7.06
C LYS A 368 10.56 -0.07 -6.73
N VAL A 369 10.13 -0.32 -5.50
CA VAL A 369 9.51 -1.61 -5.14
C VAL A 369 8.28 -1.91 -6.00
N PHE A 370 7.41 -0.92 -6.27
CA PHE A 370 6.26 -1.09 -7.15
C PHE A 370 6.67 -1.42 -8.59
N SER A 371 7.63 -0.66 -9.13
CA SER A 371 8.19 -0.84 -10.47
C SER A 371 8.76 -2.25 -10.66
N ASP A 372 9.57 -2.71 -9.72
CA ASP A 372 10.24 -4.00 -9.80
C ASP A 372 9.28 -5.16 -9.55
N ASP A 373 8.35 -5.05 -8.58
CA ASP A 373 7.33 -6.07 -8.33
C ASP A 373 6.45 -6.31 -9.57
N PHE A 374 6.00 -5.21 -10.18
CA PHE A 374 5.17 -5.29 -11.39
C PHE A 374 5.97 -5.80 -12.58
N THR A 375 7.19 -5.32 -12.79
CA THR A 375 8.02 -5.71 -13.94
C THR A 375 8.45 -7.18 -13.84
N LYS A 376 8.74 -7.68 -12.62
CA LYS A 376 9.22 -9.05 -12.41
C LYS A 376 8.10 -10.08 -12.32
N TYR A 377 6.99 -9.76 -11.64
CA TYR A 377 5.93 -10.73 -11.36
C TYR A 377 4.57 -10.38 -11.98
N GLY A 378 4.40 -9.17 -12.53
CA GLY A 378 3.10 -8.68 -13.01
C GLY A 378 2.07 -8.49 -11.90
N ARG A 379 2.51 -8.35 -10.64
CA ARG A 379 1.65 -8.24 -9.46
C ARG A 379 1.84 -6.89 -8.77
N CYS A 380 0.87 -6.53 -7.94
CA CYS A 380 0.93 -5.33 -7.09
C CYS A 380 0.67 -5.74 -5.64
N ASP A 381 1.63 -6.41 -5.02
CA ASP A 381 1.46 -7.00 -3.68
C ASP A 381 1.67 -6.01 -2.53
N PHE A 382 2.06 -4.78 -2.85
CA PHE A 382 2.36 -3.72 -1.90
C PHE A 382 1.39 -2.54 -1.97
N TYR A 383 1.35 -1.76 -0.88
CA TYR A 383 0.54 -0.57 -0.72
C TYR A 383 1.35 0.56 -0.07
N ILE A 384 1.23 1.75 -0.64
CA ILE A 384 1.88 2.97 -0.15
C ILE A 384 0.84 3.83 0.56
N GLY A 385 1.09 4.16 1.83
CA GLY A 385 0.25 5.05 2.63
C GLY A 385 0.12 6.44 2.02
N LYS A 386 -1.04 7.08 2.17
CA LYS A 386 -1.36 8.39 1.56
C LYS A 386 -0.53 9.54 2.11
N GLU A 387 -0.15 9.50 3.37
CA GLU A 387 0.65 10.54 3.99
C GLU A 387 2.07 10.56 3.43
N ARG A 388 2.56 11.76 3.13
CA ARG A 388 3.98 12.07 2.93
C ARG A 388 4.43 12.79 4.17
N TYR A 389 5.22 12.12 5.00
CA TYR A 389 5.76 12.69 6.23
C TYR A 389 7.27 12.86 6.07
N TRP A 390 7.88 13.68 6.93
CA TRP A 390 9.32 13.94 6.96
C TRP A 390 9.96 14.25 5.59
N PRO A 391 9.95 15.51 5.13
CA PRO A 391 10.63 15.89 3.89
C PRO A 391 12.14 15.72 4.03
N LEU A 392 12.76 15.19 2.98
CA LEU A 392 14.21 15.09 2.83
C LEU A 392 14.64 15.91 1.62
N VAL A 393 15.59 16.82 1.85
CA VAL A 393 16.29 17.52 0.77
C VAL A 393 17.57 16.75 0.49
N PHE A 394 17.64 16.10 -0.67
CA PHE A 394 18.79 15.32 -1.09
C PHE A 394 19.88 16.21 -1.69
N CYS A 395 21.07 16.05 -1.15
CA CYS A 395 22.26 16.80 -1.53
C CYS A 395 23.47 15.85 -1.60
N LEU A 396 24.50 16.25 -2.34
CA LEU A 396 25.84 15.68 -2.25
C LEU A 396 26.56 16.30 -1.05
N ILE A 397 27.46 15.54 -0.42
CA ILE A 397 28.26 16.04 0.69
C ILE A 397 29.71 16.22 0.24
N GLY A 398 30.25 17.40 0.55
CA GLY A 398 31.67 17.68 0.44
C GLY A 398 32.27 18.03 1.80
N ARG A 399 33.59 18.00 1.84
CA ARG A 399 34.35 18.43 3.00
C ARG A 399 34.11 19.91 3.29
N LYS A 400 34.07 20.25 4.58
CA LYS A 400 33.89 21.61 5.05
C LYS A 400 35.00 22.55 4.53
N GLY A 401 34.60 23.67 3.93
CA GLY A 401 35.48 24.68 3.35
C GLY A 401 36.16 24.27 2.05
N MET A 402 35.68 23.21 1.37
CA MET A 402 36.30 22.74 0.14
C MET A 402 36.03 23.72 -1.02
N PRO A 403 37.07 24.30 -1.67
CA PRO A 403 36.88 25.31 -2.72
C PRO A 403 36.08 24.80 -3.93
N ILE A 404 36.10 23.50 -4.19
CA ILE A 404 35.40 22.87 -5.32
C ILE A 404 33.87 22.96 -5.21
N MET A 405 33.33 23.11 -3.99
CA MET A 405 31.88 23.00 -3.76
C MET A 405 31.10 24.06 -4.53
N GLN A 406 31.66 25.26 -4.73
CA GLN A 406 31.03 26.30 -5.55
C GLN A 406 30.91 25.87 -7.03
N ALA A 407 31.94 25.25 -7.58
CA ALA A 407 31.93 24.75 -8.95
C ALA A 407 30.95 23.57 -9.11
N ILE A 408 30.93 22.64 -8.15
CA ILE A 408 29.95 21.53 -8.11
C ILE A 408 28.53 22.08 -8.05
N ASN A 409 28.25 23.02 -7.16
CA ASN A 409 26.93 23.63 -6.99
C ASN A 409 26.41 24.26 -8.28
N SER A 410 27.23 25.04 -8.97
CA SER A 410 26.87 25.64 -10.26
C SER A 410 26.53 24.59 -11.33
N ARG A 411 27.20 23.44 -11.32
CA ARG A 411 26.92 22.35 -12.26
C ARG A 411 25.67 21.55 -11.88
N ILE A 412 25.46 21.26 -10.59
CA ILE A 412 24.26 20.61 -10.09
C ILE A 412 23.02 21.47 -10.40
N GLU A 413 23.06 22.77 -10.12
CA GLU A 413 21.93 23.67 -10.39
C GLU A 413 21.54 23.70 -11.87
N ARG A 414 22.54 23.67 -12.78
CA ARG A 414 22.29 23.56 -14.23
C ARG A 414 21.68 22.21 -14.62
N LEU A 415 22.14 21.11 -14.03
CA LEU A 415 21.62 19.76 -14.32
C LEU A 415 20.18 19.60 -13.82
N VAL A 416 19.89 20.09 -12.62
CA VAL A 416 18.58 20.05 -11.99
C VAL A 416 17.61 20.98 -12.72
N SER A 417 18.04 22.18 -13.14
CA SER A 417 17.16 23.11 -13.88
C SER A 417 16.73 22.61 -15.26
N HIS A 418 17.45 21.63 -15.82
CA HIS A 418 17.08 20.94 -17.06
C HIS A 418 16.39 19.59 -16.82
N ASP A 419 15.96 19.30 -15.58
CA ASP A 419 15.31 18.06 -15.16
C ASP A 419 16.09 16.76 -15.48
N LEU A 420 17.41 16.87 -15.70
CA LEU A 420 18.19 15.72 -16.16
C LEU A 420 18.26 14.62 -15.09
N TYR A 421 18.37 15.02 -13.81
CA TYR A 421 18.34 14.07 -12.70
C TYR A 421 16.98 13.38 -12.57
N PHE A 422 15.88 14.13 -12.73
CA PHE A 422 14.52 13.57 -12.68
C PHE A 422 14.31 12.57 -13.81
N LYS A 423 14.79 12.88 -15.02
CA LYS A 423 14.76 11.94 -16.15
C LYS A 423 15.50 10.63 -15.84
N TRP A 424 16.74 10.70 -15.35
CA TRP A 424 17.49 9.48 -14.97
C TRP A 424 16.77 8.68 -13.89
N LEU A 425 16.11 9.35 -12.94
CA LEU A 425 15.32 8.68 -11.91
C LEU A 425 14.07 8.00 -12.48
N GLU A 426 13.39 8.63 -13.44
CA GLU A 426 12.23 8.04 -14.11
C GLU A 426 12.61 6.82 -14.96
N ASP A 427 13.77 6.86 -15.61
CA ASP A 427 14.33 5.73 -16.38
C ASP A 427 14.56 4.48 -15.49
N GLU A 428 14.87 4.66 -14.19
CA GLU A 428 15.01 3.56 -13.21
C GLU A 428 13.68 3.01 -12.67
N LEU A 429 12.56 3.66 -13.01
CA LEU A 429 11.22 3.38 -12.46
C LEU A 429 10.20 2.97 -13.54
N PRO A 430 10.50 2.01 -14.43
CA PRO A 430 9.55 1.57 -15.45
C PRO A 430 8.28 1.00 -14.80
N ASN A 431 7.11 1.37 -15.33
CA ASN A 431 5.82 0.88 -14.83
C ASN A 431 5.50 1.20 -13.37
N ALA A 432 6.22 2.11 -12.70
CA ALA A 432 5.96 2.47 -11.30
C ALA A 432 4.51 2.97 -11.08
N THR A 433 3.88 3.53 -12.11
CA THR A 433 2.50 4.03 -12.07
C THR A 433 1.43 2.94 -12.15
N ALA A 434 1.77 1.73 -12.59
CA ALA A 434 0.82 0.62 -12.76
C ALA A 434 0.14 0.24 -11.44
N CYS A 435 0.90 0.23 -10.33
CA CYS A 435 0.41 -0.15 -9.02
C CYS A 435 -0.09 1.03 -8.16
N LEU A 436 0.12 2.30 -8.57
CA LEU A 436 -0.31 3.47 -7.80
C LEU A 436 -1.83 3.63 -7.74
N LYS A 437 -2.56 3.11 -8.75
CA LYS A 437 -4.02 3.13 -8.80
C LYS A 437 -4.62 1.95 -8.03
N ALA A 438 -4.34 1.86 -6.73
CA ALA A 438 -5.05 0.91 -5.88
C ALA A 438 -6.45 1.44 -5.55
N SER A 439 -7.46 1.01 -6.31
CA SER A 439 -8.86 1.30 -5.97
C SER A 439 -9.21 0.62 -4.65
N THR A 440 -9.72 1.39 -3.68
CA THR A 440 -10.30 0.87 -2.43
C THR A 440 -11.59 0.07 -2.67
N LYS A 441 -12.17 0.20 -3.87
CA LYS A 441 -13.31 -0.56 -4.37
C LYS A 441 -12.82 -1.53 -5.43
N ILE A 442 -12.84 -2.81 -5.12
CA ILE A 442 -12.51 -3.88 -6.07
C ILE A 442 -13.84 -4.41 -6.60
N THR A 443 -14.08 -4.25 -7.91
CA THR A 443 -15.15 -4.96 -8.60
C THR A 443 -14.73 -6.41 -8.71
N VAL A 444 -15.45 -7.29 -8.02
CA VAL A 444 -15.12 -8.72 -8.00
C VAL A 444 -15.77 -9.35 -9.22
N ASN A 445 -14.93 -9.69 -10.19
CA ASN A 445 -15.36 -10.47 -11.36
C ASN A 445 -15.17 -11.98 -11.13
N GLU A 446 -14.65 -12.38 -9.97
CA GLU A 446 -14.41 -13.78 -9.63
C GLU A 446 -15.67 -14.44 -9.09
N ALA A 447 -15.85 -15.71 -9.45
CA ALA A 447 -16.92 -16.54 -8.91
C ALA A 447 -16.78 -16.68 -7.39
N TYR A 448 -17.90 -16.80 -6.70
CA TYR A 448 -17.92 -16.88 -5.25
C TYR A 448 -17.47 -18.27 -4.78
N ASP A 449 -16.43 -18.31 -3.94
CA ASP A 449 -15.83 -19.54 -3.44
C ASP A 449 -16.51 -20.03 -2.13
N LEU A 450 -16.32 -21.32 -1.81
CA LEU A 450 -16.81 -21.95 -0.56
C LEU A 450 -16.33 -21.21 0.69
N THR A 451 -15.12 -20.64 0.64
CA THR A 451 -14.54 -19.82 1.70
C THR A 451 -15.35 -18.56 2.01
N GLY A 452 -16.21 -18.08 1.10
CA GLY A 452 -17.13 -16.98 1.38
C GLY A 452 -18.46 -17.43 2.00
N LEU A 453 -18.95 -18.64 1.71
CA LEU A 453 -20.29 -19.11 2.10
C LEU A 453 -20.31 -19.99 3.35
N TRP A 454 -19.15 -20.35 3.92
CA TRP A 454 -19.10 -21.32 5.02
C TRP A 454 -19.97 -20.94 6.23
N GLY A 455 -20.17 -19.64 6.49
CA GLY A 455 -21.05 -19.18 7.57
C GLY A 455 -22.50 -19.63 7.42
N VAL A 456 -23.02 -19.76 6.20
CA VAL A 456 -24.39 -20.24 5.92
C VAL A 456 -24.49 -21.74 6.21
N PHE A 457 -23.47 -22.51 5.84
CA PHE A 457 -23.42 -23.96 6.13
C PHE A 457 -23.34 -24.23 7.63
N VAL A 458 -22.57 -23.44 8.38
CA VAL A 458 -22.51 -23.54 9.84
C VAL A 458 -23.86 -23.23 10.49
N LEU A 459 -24.58 -22.20 10.02
CA LEU A 459 -25.92 -21.88 10.50
C LEU A 459 -26.89 -23.04 10.25
N PHE A 460 -26.86 -23.63 9.06
CA PHE A 460 -27.71 -24.77 8.69
C PHE A 460 -27.44 -25.99 9.58
N LEU A 461 -26.16 -26.36 9.76
CA LEU A 461 -25.76 -27.47 10.63
C LEU A 461 -26.17 -27.21 12.09
N GLY A 462 -25.97 -25.99 12.58
CA GLY A 462 -26.42 -25.60 13.93
C GLY A 462 -27.93 -25.76 14.10
N GLY A 463 -28.72 -25.36 13.09
CA GLY A 463 -30.18 -25.56 13.08
C GLY A 463 -30.59 -27.03 13.13
N LEU A 464 -29.91 -27.90 12.36
CA LEU A 464 -30.17 -29.34 12.39
C LEU A 464 -29.84 -29.98 13.75
N VAL A 465 -28.74 -29.55 14.38
CA VAL A 465 -28.37 -30.02 15.73
C VAL A 465 -29.43 -29.61 16.75
N VAL A 466 -29.86 -28.35 16.74
CA VAL A 466 -30.92 -27.87 17.65
C VAL A 466 -32.23 -28.63 17.42
N ALA A 467 -32.64 -28.82 16.16
CA ALA A 467 -33.85 -29.58 15.83
C ALA A 467 -33.76 -31.05 16.31
N SER A 468 -32.60 -31.68 16.14
CA SER A 468 -32.34 -33.04 16.61
C SER A 468 -32.39 -33.13 18.14
N LEU A 469 -31.82 -32.15 18.84
CA LEU A 469 -31.88 -32.08 20.31
C LEU A 469 -33.32 -31.90 20.81
N VAL A 470 -34.11 -31.03 20.17
CA VAL A 470 -35.53 -30.84 20.53
C VAL A 470 -36.29 -32.15 20.33
N LEU A 471 -36.12 -32.83 19.19
CA LEU A 471 -36.75 -34.13 18.95
C LEU A 471 -36.34 -35.18 20.00
N MET A 472 -35.06 -35.24 20.36
CA MET A 472 -34.59 -36.14 21.41
C MET A 472 -35.23 -35.81 22.77
N THR A 473 -35.37 -34.53 23.12
CA THR A 473 -36.05 -34.13 24.36
C THR A 473 -37.54 -34.48 24.34
N GLU A 474 -38.23 -34.30 23.21
CA GLU A 474 -39.64 -34.68 23.06
C GLU A 474 -39.84 -36.18 23.24
N VAL A 475 -38.98 -36.99 22.61
CA VAL A 475 -39.00 -38.46 22.77
C VAL A 475 -38.70 -38.87 24.21
N CYS A 476 -37.69 -38.27 24.85
CA CYS A 476 -37.38 -38.56 26.25
C CYS A 476 -38.54 -38.21 27.18
N VAL A 477 -39.17 -37.06 27.00
CA VAL A 477 -40.34 -36.64 27.80
C VAL A 477 -41.52 -37.58 27.56
N ALA A 478 -41.79 -37.97 26.31
CA ALA A 478 -42.86 -38.91 25.98
C ALA A 478 -42.62 -40.29 26.64
N VAL A 479 -41.39 -40.81 26.55
CA VAL A 479 -41.04 -42.08 27.19
C VAL A 479 -41.16 -41.99 28.70
N VAL A 480 -40.66 -40.92 29.34
CA VAL A 480 -40.79 -40.76 30.80
C VAL A 480 -42.26 -40.62 31.23
N ALA A 481 -43.07 -39.91 30.44
CA ALA A 481 -44.50 -39.77 30.69
C ALA A 481 -45.27 -41.09 30.54
N ASP A 482 -44.84 -41.99 29.65
CA ASP A 482 -45.43 -43.34 29.51
C ASP A 482 -45.02 -44.30 30.64
N TRP A 483 -43.93 -44.00 31.37
CA TRP A 483 -43.45 -44.79 32.51
C TRP A 483 -44.04 -44.33 33.87
N MET A 484 -44.63 -43.14 33.94
CA MET A 484 -45.32 -42.60 35.13
C MET A 484 -46.83 -42.83 35.04
#